data_AF-A0A1W9WM40-F1
#
_entry.id   AF-A0A1W9WM40-F1
#
_cell.length_a   1.000
_cell.length_b   1.000
_cell.length_c   1.000
_cell.angle_alpha   90.00
_cell.angle_beta   90.00
_cell.angle_gamma   90.00
#
_symmetry.space_group_name_H-M   'P 1'
#
loop_
_entity.id
_entity.type
_entity.pdbx_description
1 polymer ?
#
loop_
_entity_poly.entity_id
_entity_poly.type
_entity_poly.pdbx_seq_one_letter_code
_entity_poly.pdbx_strand_id
1 'polypeptide(L)'
;MKFRDADCELQNGRQHHKDRDNMGKRVMRRFIKGILFLSICLASLLTLFIWNAEADKSRPMMSPVLEGKTRDCLDCHRFPNVQTNAGAFASQAFCLECHQKDTCVKTIDKEKISLKIDPMEIRKGRHAFVACIQCHTDVARSPHQSKTGAQCLECHPVHNGAGEIHAPHLRVQCQACHGVSEFVYFDKHTDQVRPSHINDKKIPIGLTDHDLQDTTRADFCERCHTPGNKVGAAHTVLPSKSFICIMCHDVSLTMGGPVFWVAFILLILGILFTVLFWFQGSVQGEKKSMHRKIGLVSESIWGTFFSRDFFTILKTILLDVILQRRLLQESVKRWFIHSLIFLPILFRFSMSIFTFFVSRIGPESSLAVILIDKNSGFTAFVNDLCGILILLGIVLAALQRLIIKPPHVVSEAKDNVALLLIGLLVLLGFLAEGVRILMTQVPPEVGIYSFIGYPISRLLSFTHIQWTAIYPYLWWAHAGVGAAFVAYLPFGKMRHMFNTPLTLLLNYKMK
;
A
#
# COMPACT_ATOMS: atom_id res chain seq x y z
N MET A 1 82.45 -56.62 -42.41
CA MET A 1 81.22 -56.95 -41.67
C MET A 1 81.50 -56.68 -40.19
N LYS A 2 80.60 -55.94 -39.52
CA LYS A 2 80.63 -55.43 -38.13
C LYS A 2 81.44 -54.15 -37.84
N PHE A 3 80.86 -53.33 -36.96
CA PHE A 3 81.25 -52.02 -36.43
C PHE A 3 80.79 -50.76 -37.19
N ARG A 4 79.48 -50.49 -37.17
CA ARG A 4 78.90 -49.12 -37.18
C ARG A 4 77.56 -49.07 -36.42
N ASP A 5 77.50 -49.70 -35.25
CA ASP A 5 76.35 -49.59 -34.32
C ASP A 5 76.67 -48.74 -33.07
N ALA A 6 77.86 -48.11 -33.01
CA ALA A 6 78.32 -47.39 -31.81
C ALA A 6 77.98 -45.87 -31.79
N ASP A 7 77.53 -45.29 -32.90
CA ASP A 7 77.34 -43.82 -32.99
C ASP A 7 75.92 -43.35 -32.61
N CYS A 8 74.94 -44.26 -32.51
CA CYS A 8 73.54 -43.87 -32.26
C CYS A 8 73.22 -43.71 -30.75
N GLU A 9 73.93 -44.38 -29.85
CA GLU A 9 73.69 -44.28 -28.40
C GLU A 9 74.28 -43.03 -27.75
N LEU A 10 75.38 -42.47 -28.29
CA LEU A 10 76.02 -41.27 -27.73
C LEU A 10 75.30 -39.95 -28.07
N GLN A 11 74.52 -39.91 -29.16
CA GLN A 11 73.71 -38.73 -29.52
C GLN A 11 72.42 -38.62 -28.68
N ASN A 12 71.78 -39.74 -28.33
CA ASN A 12 70.56 -39.72 -27.53
C ASN A 12 70.78 -39.30 -26.06
N GLY A 13 71.92 -39.63 -25.45
CA GLY A 13 72.25 -39.20 -24.09
C GLY A 13 72.51 -37.70 -23.94
N ARG A 14 73.07 -37.05 -24.97
CA ARG A 14 73.36 -35.60 -24.97
C ARG A 14 72.12 -34.74 -25.22
N GLN A 15 71.17 -35.23 -26.01
CA GLN A 15 69.88 -34.54 -26.27
C GLN A 15 69.01 -34.53 -25.00
N HIS A 16 68.92 -35.67 -24.30
CA HIS A 16 68.10 -35.81 -23.09
C HIS A 16 68.57 -34.96 -21.91
N HIS A 17 69.88 -34.72 -21.77
CA HIS A 17 70.43 -33.89 -20.71
C HIS A 17 70.21 -32.38 -20.96
N LYS A 18 70.18 -31.96 -22.23
CA LYS A 18 69.96 -30.56 -22.63
C LYS A 18 68.50 -30.13 -22.49
N ASP A 19 67.56 -31.05 -22.75
CA ASP A 19 66.13 -30.80 -22.58
C ASP A 19 65.67 -30.78 -21.13
N ARG A 20 66.26 -31.61 -20.24
CA ARG A 20 65.99 -31.55 -18.80
C ARG A 20 66.45 -30.23 -18.17
N ASP A 21 67.62 -29.72 -18.56
CA ASP A 21 68.18 -28.49 -18.02
C ASP A 21 67.41 -27.23 -18.50
N ASN A 22 66.92 -27.25 -19.74
CA ASN A 22 66.04 -26.21 -20.27
C ASN A 22 64.64 -26.23 -19.64
N MET A 23 64.12 -27.41 -19.28
CA MET A 23 62.82 -27.54 -18.60
C MET A 23 62.90 -27.02 -17.16
N GLY A 24 63.96 -27.32 -16.42
CA GLY A 24 64.20 -26.79 -15.06
C GLY A 24 64.28 -25.25 -15.02
N LYS A 25 65.01 -24.64 -15.96
CA LYS A 25 65.10 -23.17 -16.09
C LYS A 25 63.76 -22.53 -16.45
N ARG A 26 62.92 -23.20 -17.25
CA ARG A 26 61.59 -22.71 -17.65
C ARG A 26 60.58 -22.79 -16.50
N VAL A 27 60.64 -23.85 -15.69
CA VAL A 27 59.82 -24.02 -14.48
C VAL A 27 60.22 -22.99 -13.41
N MET A 28 61.52 -22.82 -13.15
CA MET A 28 62.03 -21.82 -12.20
C MET A 28 61.62 -20.39 -12.59
N ARG A 29 61.71 -20.03 -13.88
CA ARG A 29 61.25 -18.71 -14.37
C ARG A 29 59.73 -18.51 -14.19
N ARG A 30 58.92 -19.55 -14.38
CA ARG A 30 57.47 -19.47 -14.15
C ARG A 30 57.15 -19.37 -12.66
N PHE A 31 57.89 -20.06 -11.80
CA PHE A 31 57.73 -19.99 -10.36
C PHE A 31 58.11 -18.62 -9.80
N ILE A 32 59.24 -18.04 -10.25
CA ILE A 32 59.66 -16.69 -9.87
C ILE A 32 58.67 -15.63 -10.37
N LYS A 33 58.18 -15.75 -11.62
CA LYS A 33 57.13 -14.86 -12.14
C LYS A 33 55.81 -14.99 -11.36
N GLY A 34 55.46 -16.20 -10.92
CA GLY A 34 54.30 -16.45 -10.09
C GLY A 34 54.41 -15.82 -8.70
N ILE A 35 55.56 -15.94 -8.05
CA ILE A 35 55.83 -15.32 -6.74
C ILE A 35 55.84 -13.79 -6.85
N LEU A 36 56.43 -13.24 -7.91
CA LEU A 36 56.46 -11.80 -8.16
C LEU A 36 55.04 -11.25 -8.41
N PHE A 37 54.23 -11.98 -9.19
CA PHE A 37 52.84 -11.61 -9.43
C PHE A 37 52.00 -11.67 -8.14
N LEU A 38 52.18 -12.73 -7.33
CA LEU A 38 51.47 -12.88 -6.06
C LEU A 38 51.84 -11.78 -5.06
N SER A 39 53.11 -11.39 -4.99
CA SER A 39 53.56 -10.31 -4.10
C SER A 39 53.10 -8.92 -4.57
N ILE A 40 53.00 -8.68 -5.89
CA ILE A 40 52.36 -7.46 -6.44
C ILE A 40 50.86 -7.43 -6.14
N CYS A 41 50.16 -8.57 -6.24
CA CYS A 41 48.75 -8.67 -5.89
C CYS A 41 48.52 -8.45 -4.39
N LEU A 42 49.36 -9.02 -3.51
CA LEU A 42 49.27 -8.80 -2.07
C LEU A 42 49.55 -7.34 -1.69
N ALA A 43 50.55 -6.71 -2.31
CA ALA A 43 50.86 -5.30 -2.11
C ALA A 43 49.69 -4.40 -2.55
N SER A 44 49.08 -4.72 -3.71
CA SER A 44 47.88 -4.03 -4.21
C SER A 44 46.67 -4.22 -3.29
N LEU A 45 46.51 -5.41 -2.70
CA LEU A 45 45.45 -5.66 -1.72
C LEU A 45 45.68 -4.90 -0.40
N LEU A 46 46.93 -4.81 0.06
CA LEU A 46 47.29 -4.03 1.24
C LEU A 46 47.08 -2.53 1.01
N THR A 47 47.42 -2.00 -0.17
CA THR A 47 47.17 -0.59 -0.50
C THR A 47 45.67 -0.32 -0.63
N LEU A 48 44.86 -1.24 -1.16
CA LEU A 48 43.41 -1.14 -1.13
C LEU A 48 42.84 -1.19 0.30
N PHE A 49 43.41 -2.02 1.18
CA PHE A 49 43.00 -2.10 2.59
C PHE A 49 43.35 -0.84 3.37
N ILE A 50 44.56 -0.29 3.17
CA ILE A 50 45.00 0.96 3.79
C ILE A 50 44.20 2.14 3.23
N TRP A 51 43.94 2.19 1.93
CA TRP A 51 43.09 3.22 1.33
C TRP A 51 41.66 3.14 1.87
N ASN A 52 41.06 1.96 2.00
CA ASN A 52 39.75 1.82 2.63
C ASN A 52 39.75 2.21 4.11
N ALA A 53 40.81 1.89 4.86
CA ALA A 53 40.95 2.30 6.27
C ALA A 53 41.15 3.82 6.44
N GLU A 54 41.75 4.50 5.46
CA GLU A 54 41.88 5.96 5.45
C GLU A 54 40.65 6.66 4.86
N ALA A 55 39.92 6.02 3.94
CA ALA A 55 38.69 6.55 3.32
C ALA A 55 37.50 6.56 4.29
N ASP A 56 37.51 5.70 5.32
CA ASP A 56 36.52 5.70 6.40
C ASP A 56 36.72 6.86 7.39
N LYS A 57 37.89 7.52 7.37
CA LYS A 57 38.09 8.80 8.05
C LYS A 57 37.52 9.91 7.17
N SER A 58 36.20 9.99 7.10
CA SER A 58 35.50 11.18 6.61
C SER A 58 36.03 12.39 7.39
N ARG A 59 36.92 13.17 6.76
CA ARG A 59 37.25 14.49 7.28
C ARG A 59 36.02 15.34 6.99
N PRO A 60 35.22 15.75 8.00
CA PRO A 60 34.13 16.67 7.72
C PRO A 60 34.78 17.92 7.11
N MET A 61 34.29 18.38 5.95
CA MET A 61 34.79 19.62 5.32
C MET A 61 34.63 20.84 6.24
N MET A 62 33.84 20.71 7.31
CA MET A 62 33.78 21.62 8.43
C MET A 62 34.42 20.94 9.65
N SER A 63 35.58 21.45 10.10
CA SER A 63 36.20 20.99 11.34
C SER A 63 35.23 21.23 12.51
N PRO A 64 35.04 20.28 13.44
CA PRO A 64 34.28 20.55 14.66
C PRO A 64 34.92 21.71 15.42
N VAL A 65 34.12 22.68 15.88
CA VAL A 65 34.63 23.78 16.71
C VAL A 65 35.21 23.21 18.00
N LEU A 66 36.51 23.46 18.22
CA LEU A 66 37.17 23.23 19.51
C LEU A 66 36.51 24.12 20.56
N GLU A 67 36.18 23.56 21.73
CA GLU A 67 35.54 24.30 22.81
C GLU A 67 36.22 25.65 23.08
N GLY A 68 35.43 26.73 23.05
CA GLY A 68 35.89 28.08 23.36
C GLY A 68 36.40 28.94 22.19
N LYS A 69 36.38 28.45 20.93
CA LYS A 69 36.76 29.26 19.75
C LYS A 69 35.53 29.79 18.98
N THR A 70 35.60 31.03 18.51
CA THR A 70 34.62 31.65 17.60
C THR A 70 34.76 31.09 16.19
N ARG A 71 33.65 30.75 15.53
CA ARG A 71 33.62 30.34 14.12
C ARG A 71 33.93 31.50 13.19
N ASP A 72 34.58 31.21 12.07
CA ASP A 72 34.73 32.19 10.99
C ASP A 72 33.40 32.37 10.26
N CYS A 73 33.06 33.60 9.88
CA CYS A 73 31.81 33.91 9.18
C CYS A 73 31.62 33.05 7.92
N LEU A 74 32.72 32.76 7.22
CA LEU A 74 32.72 31.95 5.99
C LEU A 74 32.39 30.48 6.24
N ASP A 75 32.53 29.95 7.46
CA ASP A 75 32.13 28.58 7.78
C ASP A 75 30.60 28.42 7.62
N CYS A 76 29.83 29.45 7.98
CA CYS A 76 28.38 29.44 7.77
C CYS A 76 27.99 29.88 6.36
N HIS A 77 28.69 30.88 5.80
CA HIS A 77 28.34 31.49 4.51
C HIS A 77 28.86 30.73 3.28
N ARG A 78 29.80 29.78 3.41
CA ARG A 78 30.25 28.85 2.36
C ARG A 78 29.79 27.43 2.64
N PHE A 79 28.53 27.28 3.04
CA PHE A 79 28.00 25.97 3.38
C PHE A 79 28.13 25.00 2.19
N PRO A 80 28.70 23.80 2.41
CA PRO A 80 28.85 22.82 1.34
C PRO A 80 27.50 22.33 0.83
N ASN A 81 27.48 21.84 -0.41
CA ASN A 81 26.27 21.33 -1.04
C ASN A 81 25.68 20.17 -0.22
N VAL A 82 24.54 20.40 0.44
CA VAL A 82 23.85 19.43 1.32
C VAL A 82 23.32 18.20 0.59
N GLN A 83 23.30 18.21 -0.75
CA GLN A 83 22.98 17.04 -1.58
C GLN A 83 24.16 16.07 -1.73
N THR A 84 25.31 16.36 -1.11
CA THR A 84 26.48 15.47 -1.08
C THR A 84 26.66 14.91 0.33
N ASN A 85 27.21 13.70 0.46
CA ASN A 85 27.52 13.12 1.79
C ASN A 85 28.35 14.08 2.65
N ALA A 86 29.38 14.71 2.06
CA ALA A 86 30.22 15.68 2.76
C ALA A 86 29.44 16.90 3.24
N GLY A 87 28.51 17.42 2.43
CA GLY A 87 27.65 18.53 2.81
C GLY A 87 26.61 18.16 3.86
N ALA A 88 26.03 16.96 3.78
CA ALA A 88 25.13 16.44 4.80
C ALA A 88 25.83 16.32 6.16
N PHE A 89 27.03 15.74 6.20
CA PHE A 89 27.83 15.66 7.42
C PHE A 89 28.25 17.03 7.97
N ALA A 90 28.65 17.97 7.10
CA ALA A 90 28.96 19.33 7.53
C ALA A 90 27.72 20.01 8.14
N SER A 91 26.53 19.77 7.57
CA SER A 91 25.28 20.29 8.11
C SER A 91 24.93 19.70 9.47
N GLN A 92 25.04 18.38 9.61
CA GLN A 92 24.83 17.71 10.90
C GLN A 92 25.83 18.23 11.94
N ALA A 93 27.11 18.33 11.59
CA ALA A 93 28.16 18.84 12.48
C ALA A 93 27.84 20.26 12.97
N PHE A 94 27.36 21.13 12.07
CA PHE A 94 26.95 22.49 12.44
C PHE A 94 25.86 22.51 13.52
N CYS A 95 24.79 21.73 13.35
CA CYS A 95 23.71 21.66 14.33
C CYS A 95 24.16 21.00 15.65
N LEU A 96 24.95 19.93 15.54
CA LEU A 96 25.39 19.14 16.68
C LEU A 96 26.36 19.87 17.60
N GLU A 97 27.03 20.95 17.16
CA GLU A 97 27.88 21.75 18.06
C GLU A 97 27.15 22.29 19.29
N CYS A 98 25.87 22.60 19.14
CA CYS A 98 25.00 22.95 20.24
C CYS A 98 24.18 21.72 20.67
N HIS A 99 23.53 21.05 19.71
CA HIS A 99 22.54 20.02 20.01
C HIS A 99 23.10 18.69 20.51
N GLN A 100 24.41 18.42 20.43
CA GLN A 100 24.97 17.19 21.04
C GLN A 100 25.29 17.35 22.54
N LYS A 101 25.25 18.58 23.06
CA LYS A 101 25.67 18.91 24.43
C LYS A 101 24.50 18.80 25.41
N ASP A 102 24.77 18.31 26.62
CA ASP A 102 23.78 18.24 27.71
C ASP A 102 23.31 19.62 28.19
N THR A 103 24.06 20.68 27.88
CA THR A 103 23.68 22.07 28.17
C THR A 103 22.62 22.61 27.22
N CYS A 104 22.32 21.91 26.11
CA CYS A 104 21.30 22.33 25.16
C CYS A 104 19.91 22.02 25.73
N VAL A 105 19.37 22.98 26.49
CA VAL A 105 18.07 22.85 27.16
C VAL A 105 17.16 24.02 26.85
N LYS A 106 15.86 23.74 26.73
CA LYS A 106 14.81 24.75 26.65
C LYS A 106 13.98 24.70 27.92
N THR A 107 13.66 25.85 28.49
CA THR A 107 12.76 25.92 29.64
C THR A 107 11.35 26.22 29.17
N ILE A 108 10.39 25.36 29.52
CA ILE A 108 8.96 25.55 29.28
C ILE A 108 8.25 25.30 30.60
N ASP A 109 7.41 26.23 31.06
CA ASP A 109 6.63 26.10 32.29
C ASP A 109 7.45 25.68 33.53
N LYS A 110 8.68 26.22 33.65
CA LYS A 110 9.69 25.92 34.68
C LYS A 110 10.34 24.53 34.59
N GLU A 111 9.93 23.70 33.64
CA GLU A 111 10.56 22.41 33.35
C GLU A 111 11.70 22.59 32.34
N LYS A 112 12.83 21.90 32.59
CA LYS A 112 13.98 21.88 31.69
C LYS A 112 13.84 20.71 30.73
N ILE A 113 13.65 21.01 29.46
CA ILE A 113 13.55 20.02 28.39
C ILE A 113 14.89 19.93 27.69
N SER A 114 15.44 18.73 27.63
CA SER A 114 16.63 18.47 26.82
C SER A 114 16.32 18.64 25.34
N LEU A 115 17.15 19.41 24.64
CA LEU A 115 17.19 19.48 23.18
C LEU A 115 18.38 18.69 22.62
N LYS A 116 18.97 17.81 23.45
CA LYS A 116 20.10 16.98 23.08
C LYS A 116 19.69 15.96 22.03
N ILE A 117 20.55 15.81 21.03
CA ILE A 117 20.48 14.84 19.95
C ILE A 117 21.68 13.93 20.11
N ASP A 118 21.45 12.62 20.09
CA ASP A 118 22.53 11.65 20.03
C ASP A 118 22.99 11.45 18.57
N PRO A 119 24.23 11.81 18.21
CA PRO A 119 24.74 11.64 16.86
C PRO A 119 24.83 10.17 16.42
N MET A 120 24.89 9.22 17.36
CA MET A 120 24.90 7.79 17.05
C MET A 120 23.56 7.32 16.51
N GLU A 121 22.44 7.81 17.04
CA GLU A 121 21.11 7.41 16.60
C GLU A 121 20.83 7.83 15.15
N ILE A 122 21.22 9.05 14.77
CA ILE A 122 21.09 9.53 13.38
C ILE A 122 21.89 8.67 12.41
N ARG A 123 23.05 8.15 12.84
CA ARG A 123 23.97 7.38 11.98
C ARG A 123 23.57 5.93 11.76
N LYS A 124 22.60 5.38 12.52
CA LYS A 124 22.18 3.97 12.40
C LYS A 124 21.29 3.67 11.19
N GLY A 125 20.69 4.69 10.57
CA GLY A 125 19.65 4.52 9.56
C GLY A 125 20.00 4.99 8.15
N ARG A 126 19.04 4.86 7.24
CA ARG A 126 19.10 5.42 5.87
C ARG A 126 19.20 6.96 5.86
N HIS A 127 18.91 7.60 6.99
CA HIS A 127 19.02 9.05 7.17
C HIS A 127 20.41 9.51 7.62
N ALA A 128 21.39 8.61 7.78
CA ALA A 128 22.75 8.97 8.18
C ALA A 128 23.40 10.02 7.26
N PHE A 129 23.03 10.01 5.98
CA PHE A 129 23.54 10.92 4.95
C PHE A 129 22.56 12.06 4.59
N VAL A 130 21.63 12.38 5.49
CA VAL A 130 20.64 13.46 5.30
C VAL A 130 21.00 14.65 6.20
N ALA A 131 21.09 15.84 5.63
CA ALA A 131 21.31 17.08 6.37
C ALA A 131 20.09 17.40 7.24
N CYS A 132 20.30 17.93 8.46
CA CYS A 132 19.20 18.28 9.37
C CYS A 132 18.18 19.20 8.71
N ILE A 133 18.63 20.17 7.90
CA ILE A 133 17.78 21.16 7.23
C ILE A 133 16.98 20.62 6.04
N GLN A 134 17.26 19.40 5.56
CA GLN A 134 16.43 18.76 4.53
C GLN A 134 15.09 18.30 5.11
N CYS A 135 15.06 17.93 6.40
CA CYS A 135 13.80 17.65 7.09
C CYS A 135 13.32 18.89 7.86
N HIS A 136 14.21 19.60 8.54
CA HIS A 136 13.89 20.78 9.34
C HIS A 136 14.03 22.07 8.52
N THR A 137 13.15 22.26 7.54
CA THR A 137 13.26 23.36 6.58
C THR A 137 13.05 24.75 7.19
N ASP A 138 12.48 24.84 8.38
CA ASP A 138 12.06 26.10 9.00
C ASP A 138 12.93 26.55 10.18
N VAL A 139 14.05 25.87 10.43
CA VAL A 139 14.96 26.18 11.54
C VAL A 139 16.03 27.21 11.18
N ALA A 140 16.27 27.46 9.90
CA ALA A 140 17.30 28.39 9.44
C ALA A 140 16.93 29.89 9.55
N ARG A 141 15.84 30.23 10.26
CA ARG A 141 15.37 31.61 10.48
C ARG A 141 15.73 32.11 11.88
N SER A 142 15.75 33.43 12.07
CA SER A 142 15.84 34.05 13.40
C SER A 142 14.46 34.52 13.86
N PRO A 143 14.00 34.16 15.07
CA PRO A 143 14.66 33.27 16.02
C PRO A 143 14.68 31.81 15.53
N HIS A 144 15.77 31.10 15.83
CA HIS A 144 15.98 29.69 15.48
C HIS A 144 14.95 28.81 16.18
N GLN A 145 13.94 28.36 15.43
CA GLN A 145 12.85 27.54 15.95
C GLN A 145 12.21 26.70 14.85
N SER A 146 11.93 25.43 15.16
CA SER A 146 11.05 24.62 14.33
C SER A 146 9.59 24.83 14.75
N LYS A 147 8.76 25.27 13.81
CA LYS A 147 7.30 25.42 13.94
C LYS A 147 6.57 24.31 13.19
N THR A 148 7.03 23.94 11.99
CA THR A 148 6.37 22.95 11.15
C THR A 148 6.78 21.51 11.50
N GLY A 149 7.94 21.34 12.14
CA GLY A 149 8.55 20.04 12.37
C GLY A 149 9.22 19.49 11.11
N ALA A 150 9.66 18.23 11.17
CA ALA A 150 10.35 17.60 10.04
C ALA A 150 9.39 17.33 8.86
N GLN A 151 9.87 17.60 7.64
CA GLN A 151 9.16 17.38 6.37
C GLN A 151 9.66 16.08 5.72
N CYS A 152 8.85 15.02 5.78
CA CYS A 152 9.25 13.68 5.31
C CYS A 152 8.89 13.43 3.83
N LEU A 153 7.85 14.10 3.34
CA LEU A 153 7.27 13.86 2.02
C LEU A 153 8.12 14.37 0.85
N GLU A 154 9.21 15.08 1.11
CA GLU A 154 10.14 15.52 0.06
C GLU A 154 10.98 14.36 -0.50
N CYS A 155 11.17 13.29 0.28
CA CYS A 155 12.05 12.18 -0.10
C CYS A 155 11.33 10.85 -0.31
N HIS A 156 10.21 10.61 0.39
CA HIS A 156 9.43 9.39 0.20
C HIS A 156 7.93 9.66 0.35
N PRO A 157 7.09 8.96 -0.42
CA PRO A 157 5.66 9.20 -0.41
C PRO A 157 4.98 8.51 0.77
N VAL A 158 3.70 8.80 0.88
CA VAL A 158 2.80 8.05 1.75
C VAL A 158 2.71 6.59 1.29
N HIS A 159 2.59 5.70 2.26
CA HIS A 159 2.43 4.27 2.03
C HIS A 159 0.99 4.02 1.55
N ASN A 160 0.81 3.12 0.58
CA ASN A 160 -0.53 2.69 0.17
C ASN A 160 -1.11 1.70 1.21
N GLY A 161 -1.53 2.25 2.36
CA GLY A 161 -1.67 1.53 3.62
C GLY A 161 -2.79 0.49 3.74
N ALA A 162 -3.42 0.03 2.66
CA ALA A 162 -4.43 -1.02 2.79
C ALA A 162 -3.81 -2.37 3.24
N GLY A 163 -2.55 -2.66 2.92
CA GLY A 163 -1.90 -3.95 3.18
C GLY A 163 -1.11 -4.04 4.49
N GLU A 164 -0.01 -3.29 4.58
CA GLU A 164 1.00 -3.45 5.64
C GLU A 164 0.62 -2.79 6.98
N ILE A 165 -0.11 -1.67 6.93
CA ILE A 165 -0.49 -0.87 8.11
C ILE A 165 -2.01 -0.78 8.29
N HIS A 166 -2.77 -1.71 7.68
CA HIS A 166 -4.23 -1.86 7.73
C HIS A 166 -5.10 -0.71 7.18
N ALA A 167 -4.61 0.53 7.20
CA ALA A 167 -5.23 1.71 6.59
C ALA A 167 -4.15 2.75 6.16
N PRO A 168 -4.45 3.68 5.23
CA PRO A 168 -3.48 4.65 4.73
C PRO A 168 -3.08 5.77 5.73
N HIS A 169 -3.79 5.93 6.86
CA HIS A 169 -3.46 6.87 7.93
C HIS A 169 -3.10 8.31 7.49
N LEU A 170 -3.77 8.84 6.45
CA LEU A 170 -3.43 10.13 5.83
C LEU A 170 -3.58 11.36 6.74
N ARG A 171 -4.29 11.23 7.86
CA ARG A 171 -4.43 12.26 8.91
C ARG A 171 -3.49 12.02 10.10
N VAL A 172 -2.50 11.15 9.96
CA VAL A 172 -1.47 10.90 10.96
C VAL A 172 -0.15 11.42 10.43
N GLN A 173 0.47 12.32 11.18
CA GLN A 173 1.77 12.87 10.82
C GLN A 173 2.83 11.76 10.88
N CYS A 174 3.79 11.76 9.94
CA CYS A 174 4.79 10.70 9.83
C CYS A 174 5.49 10.40 11.16
N GLN A 175 5.85 11.44 11.93
CA GLN A 175 6.53 11.29 13.22
C GLN A 175 5.65 10.68 14.32
N ALA A 176 4.32 10.81 14.24
CA ALA A 176 3.43 10.18 15.21
C ALA A 176 3.48 8.65 15.12
N CYS A 177 3.82 8.12 13.94
CA CYS A 177 4.06 6.69 13.72
C CYS A 177 5.56 6.35 13.81
N HIS A 178 6.41 7.04 13.07
CA HIS A 178 7.82 6.67 12.92
C HIS A 178 8.73 7.13 14.06
N GLY A 179 8.30 8.10 14.87
CA GLY A 179 9.08 8.59 16.01
C GLY A 179 9.00 7.68 17.23
N VAL A 180 9.96 7.82 18.14
CA VAL A 180 10.06 6.98 19.35
C VAL A 180 9.01 7.35 20.42
N SER A 181 8.59 8.62 20.48
CA SER A 181 7.58 9.06 21.45
C SER A 181 6.25 8.33 21.27
N GLU A 182 5.71 7.79 22.36
CA GLU A 182 4.40 7.14 22.40
C GLU A 182 3.24 8.13 22.52
N PHE A 183 3.52 9.38 22.93
CA PHE A 183 2.49 10.37 23.20
C PHE A 183 2.09 11.07 21.91
N VAL A 184 0.80 11.00 21.59
CA VAL A 184 0.19 11.64 20.42
C VAL A 184 -1.05 12.41 20.82
N TYR A 185 -1.39 13.43 20.04
CA TYR A 185 -2.63 14.17 20.20
C TYR A 185 -3.22 14.51 18.84
N PHE A 186 -4.53 14.76 18.81
CA PHE A 186 -5.19 15.26 17.61
C PHE A 186 -5.18 16.80 17.62
N ASP A 187 -4.49 17.38 16.64
CA ASP A 187 -4.44 18.81 16.41
C ASP A 187 -5.58 19.24 15.47
N LYS A 188 -6.52 20.01 16.01
CA LYS A 188 -7.67 20.54 15.26
C LYS A 188 -7.29 21.61 14.26
N HIS A 189 -6.15 22.29 14.43
CA HIS A 189 -5.72 23.36 13.53
C HIS A 189 -5.15 22.80 12.23
N THR A 190 -4.38 21.71 12.32
CA THR A 190 -3.78 21.06 11.15
C THR A 190 -4.57 19.84 10.68
N ASP A 191 -5.66 19.48 11.38
CA ASP A 191 -6.48 18.29 11.13
C ASP A 191 -5.68 16.97 11.13
N GLN A 192 -4.70 16.85 12.03
CA GLN A 192 -3.76 15.73 12.06
C GLN A 192 -3.50 15.20 13.47
N VAL A 193 -3.26 13.90 13.57
CA VAL A 193 -2.63 13.28 14.74
C VAL A 193 -1.13 13.57 14.70
N ARG A 194 -0.61 14.23 15.72
CA ARG A 194 0.77 14.69 15.82
C ARG A 194 1.43 14.16 17.09
N PRO A 195 2.77 14.02 17.12
CA PRO A 195 3.49 13.77 18.35
C PRO A 195 3.19 14.86 19.39
N SER A 196 2.95 14.45 20.63
CA SER A 196 2.72 15.35 21.74
C SER A 196 4.04 15.82 22.35
N HIS A 197 4.14 17.12 22.63
CA HIS A 197 5.22 17.70 23.42
C HIS A 197 4.97 17.62 24.94
N ILE A 198 3.92 16.90 25.35
CA ILE A 198 3.52 16.77 26.75
C ILE A 198 3.10 15.30 26.97
N ASN A 199 3.55 14.71 28.08
CA ASN A 199 3.13 13.36 28.46
C ASN A 199 1.77 13.35 29.20
N ASP A 200 1.30 12.17 29.60
CA ASP A 200 0.01 12.01 30.30
C ASP A 200 -0.05 12.73 31.66
N LYS A 201 1.09 12.97 32.30
CA LYS A 201 1.21 13.72 33.57
C LYS A 201 1.25 15.23 33.36
N LYS A 202 1.02 15.70 32.13
CA LYS A 202 1.12 17.12 31.73
C LYS A 202 2.53 17.71 31.85
N ILE A 203 3.56 16.87 31.82
CA ILE A 203 4.95 17.30 31.88
C ILE A 203 5.46 17.49 30.43
N PRO A 204 6.05 18.64 30.10
CA PRO A 204 6.67 18.85 28.80
C PRO A 204 7.78 17.83 28.51
N ILE A 205 7.79 17.29 27.29
CA ILE A 205 8.79 16.34 26.81
C ILE A 205 9.46 16.83 25.53
N GLY A 206 10.73 16.47 25.38
CA GLY A 206 11.49 16.70 24.16
C GLY A 206 11.15 15.65 23.11
N LEU A 207 11.13 16.05 21.84
CA LEU A 207 10.98 15.16 20.69
C LEU A 207 12.30 15.14 19.89
N THR A 208 13.40 14.88 20.59
CA THR A 208 14.75 14.94 19.99
C THR A 208 15.34 13.57 19.68
N ASP A 209 14.60 12.50 19.95
CA ASP A 209 14.98 11.16 19.52
C ASP A 209 14.81 11.05 18.00
N HIS A 210 15.92 10.75 17.31
CA HIS A 210 15.99 10.60 15.87
C HIS A 210 16.07 9.12 15.44
N ASP A 211 15.88 8.20 16.39
CA ASP A 211 15.70 6.78 16.06
C ASP A 211 14.30 6.54 15.45
N LEU A 212 14.17 5.42 14.75
CA LEU A 212 12.93 4.99 14.14
C LEU A 212 12.32 3.86 14.95
N GLN A 213 11.04 4.00 15.30
CA GLN A 213 10.31 2.95 16.00
C GLN A 213 10.22 1.68 15.15
N ASP A 214 10.41 0.52 15.79
CA ASP A 214 10.10 -0.78 15.17
C ASP A 214 8.58 -0.93 15.00
N THR A 215 8.12 -0.81 13.75
CA THR A 215 6.71 -0.90 13.36
C THR A 215 6.18 -2.33 13.33
N THR A 216 7.05 -3.34 13.52
CA THR A 216 6.64 -4.76 13.53
C THR A 216 6.13 -5.23 14.89
N ARG A 217 6.38 -4.45 15.95
CA ARG A 217 5.93 -4.78 17.30
C ARG A 217 4.41 -4.68 17.43
N ALA A 218 3.82 -5.60 18.18
CA ALA A 218 2.38 -5.63 18.39
C ALA A 218 1.83 -4.39 19.13
N ASP A 219 2.61 -3.83 20.05
CA ASP A 219 2.26 -2.65 20.85
C ASP A 219 2.42 -1.33 20.09
N PHE A 220 3.01 -1.35 18.89
CA PHE A 220 3.21 -0.17 18.04
C PHE A 220 1.93 0.62 17.80
N CYS A 221 0.84 -0.09 17.50
CA CYS A 221 -0.46 0.50 17.18
C CYS A 221 -1.20 1.02 18.43
N GLU A 222 -0.83 0.55 19.64
CA GLU A 222 -1.54 0.87 20.89
C GLU A 222 -1.40 2.35 21.29
N ARG A 223 -0.40 3.05 20.74
CA ARG A 223 -0.24 4.52 20.85
C ARG A 223 -1.51 5.29 20.48
N CYS A 224 -2.24 4.77 19.48
CA CYS A 224 -3.50 5.35 19.00
C CYS A 224 -4.69 4.44 19.33
N HIS A 225 -4.52 3.12 19.20
CA HIS A 225 -5.60 2.14 19.31
C HIS A 225 -5.76 1.62 20.74
N THR A 226 -6.22 2.50 21.62
CA THR A 226 -6.51 2.18 23.02
C THR A 226 -7.89 2.67 23.46
N PRO A 227 -8.49 2.05 24.49
CA PRO A 227 -9.71 2.54 25.10
C PRO A 227 -9.57 3.99 25.60
N GLY A 228 -10.49 4.86 25.17
CA GLY A 228 -10.49 6.26 25.60
C GLY A 228 -9.40 7.13 24.97
N ASN A 229 -8.78 6.67 23.87
CA ASN A 229 -7.80 7.47 23.12
C ASN A 229 -8.38 8.84 22.71
N LYS A 230 -7.52 9.86 22.66
CA LYS A 230 -7.89 11.25 22.33
C LYS A 230 -7.75 11.58 20.85
N VAL A 231 -7.33 10.60 20.04
CA VAL A 231 -7.01 10.79 18.63
C VAL A 231 -8.13 10.35 17.68
N GLY A 232 -9.21 9.79 18.24
CA GLY A 232 -10.36 9.38 17.44
C GLY A 232 -10.14 8.07 16.70
N ALA A 233 -9.23 7.22 17.17
CA ALA A 233 -8.97 5.90 16.62
C ALA A 233 -9.88 4.84 17.24
N ALA A 234 -10.07 3.72 16.53
CA ALA A 234 -10.82 2.58 17.06
C ALA A 234 -10.07 1.97 18.25
N HIS A 235 -10.78 1.49 19.28
CA HIS A 235 -10.14 0.90 20.47
C HIS A 235 -9.26 -0.32 20.17
N THR A 236 -9.53 -1.02 19.08
CA THR A 236 -8.78 -2.19 18.64
C THR A 236 -8.21 -1.94 17.26
N VAL A 237 -7.03 -2.49 17.01
CA VAL A 237 -6.46 -2.54 15.66
C VAL A 237 -7.35 -3.42 14.78
N LEU A 238 -7.85 -2.85 13.69
CA LEU A 238 -8.67 -3.57 12.72
C LEU A 238 -7.77 -4.20 11.66
N PRO A 239 -8.14 -5.38 11.14
CA PRO A 239 -7.36 -6.00 10.08
C PRO A 239 -7.43 -5.16 8.79
N SER A 240 -6.51 -5.44 7.88
CA SER A 240 -6.57 -4.88 6.54
C SER A 240 -7.86 -5.31 5.84
N LYS A 241 -8.32 -4.45 4.93
CA LYS A 241 -9.38 -4.83 3.99
C LYS A 241 -8.90 -6.00 3.13
N SER A 242 -9.66 -7.09 3.15
CA SER A 242 -9.40 -8.29 2.35
C SER A 242 -9.46 -8.00 0.85
N PHE A 243 -8.71 -8.76 0.06
CA PHE A 243 -8.80 -8.78 -1.40
C PHE A 243 -10.26 -8.89 -1.90
N ILE A 244 -11.12 -9.68 -1.24
CA ILE A 244 -12.52 -9.83 -1.69
C ILE A 244 -13.36 -8.55 -1.55
N CYS A 245 -12.90 -7.60 -0.74
CA CYS A 245 -13.56 -6.31 -0.59
C CYS A 245 -13.31 -5.38 -1.79
N ILE A 246 -12.50 -5.81 -2.79
CA ILE A 246 -12.21 -5.04 -4.02
C ILE A 246 -13.48 -4.68 -4.78
N MET A 247 -14.55 -5.46 -4.59
CA MET A 247 -15.88 -5.18 -5.13
C MET A 247 -16.43 -3.83 -4.72
N CYS A 248 -16.04 -3.32 -3.56
CA CYS A 248 -16.66 -2.14 -2.98
C CYS A 248 -15.69 -0.98 -2.78
N HIS A 249 -14.43 -1.19 -2.43
CA HIS A 249 -13.48 -0.09 -2.16
C HIS A 249 -12.04 -0.54 -2.38
N ASP A 250 -11.09 0.40 -2.37
CA ASP A 250 -9.64 0.13 -2.41
C ASP A 250 -9.24 -0.99 -1.43
N VAL A 251 -8.39 -1.93 -1.85
CA VAL A 251 -7.98 -3.08 -1.04
C VAL A 251 -6.49 -3.37 -1.09
N SER A 252 -6.08 -4.18 -0.12
CA SER A 252 -4.81 -4.89 -0.16
C SER A 252 -4.89 -6.15 -1.01
N LEU A 253 -3.72 -6.66 -1.41
CA LEU A 253 -3.59 -8.01 -1.98
C LEU A 253 -3.62 -9.11 -0.90
N THR A 254 -3.83 -8.77 0.37
CA THR A 254 -3.89 -9.75 1.45
C THR A 254 -5.32 -10.21 1.66
N MET A 255 -5.51 -11.51 1.90
CA MET A 255 -6.84 -12.07 2.15
C MET A 255 -7.37 -11.73 3.55
N GLY A 256 -6.50 -11.44 4.51
CA GLY A 256 -6.88 -11.16 5.90
C GLY A 256 -7.28 -12.43 6.67
N GLY A 257 -8.30 -12.31 7.53
CA GLY A 257 -8.73 -13.38 8.44
C GLY A 257 -9.50 -14.55 7.80
N PRO A 258 -9.77 -15.63 8.58
CA PRO A 258 -10.38 -16.88 8.09
C PRO A 258 -11.74 -16.71 7.41
N VAL A 259 -12.57 -15.76 7.88
CA VAL A 259 -13.91 -15.50 7.32
C VAL A 259 -13.84 -15.16 5.83
N PHE A 260 -12.83 -14.37 5.43
CA PHE A 260 -12.66 -13.98 4.03
C PHE A 260 -12.16 -15.14 3.17
N TRP A 261 -11.31 -16.00 3.72
CA TRP A 261 -10.88 -17.23 3.05
C TRP A 261 -12.05 -18.17 2.77
N VAL A 262 -12.92 -18.39 3.77
CA VAL A 262 -14.12 -19.22 3.60
C VAL A 262 -15.01 -18.65 2.49
N ALA A 263 -15.27 -17.34 2.51
CA ALA A 263 -16.08 -16.69 1.48
C ALA A 263 -15.47 -16.81 0.07
N PHE A 264 -14.15 -16.65 -0.04
CA PHE A 264 -13.44 -16.80 -1.31
C PHE A 264 -13.46 -18.24 -1.83
N ILE A 265 -13.23 -19.23 -0.96
CA ILE A 265 -13.32 -20.65 -1.33
C ILE A 265 -14.73 -20.98 -1.83
N LEU A 266 -15.77 -20.52 -1.14
CA LEU A 266 -17.16 -20.71 -1.57
C LEU A 266 -17.45 -20.05 -2.92
N LEU A 267 -16.92 -18.84 -3.16
CA LEU A 267 -17.01 -18.17 -4.46
C LEU A 267 -16.38 -19.03 -5.56
N ILE A 268 -15.13 -19.46 -5.38
CA ILE A 268 -14.39 -20.24 -6.37
C ILE A 268 -15.05 -21.59 -6.62
N LEU A 269 -15.43 -22.33 -5.58
CA LEU A 269 -16.13 -23.60 -5.71
C LEU A 269 -17.46 -23.43 -6.43
N GLY A 270 -18.24 -22.38 -6.09
CA GLY A 270 -19.51 -22.11 -6.75
C GLY A 270 -19.35 -21.78 -8.25
N ILE A 271 -18.34 -20.99 -8.60
CA ILE A 271 -18.01 -20.71 -10.01
C ILE A 271 -17.58 -22.01 -10.70
N LEU A 272 -16.69 -22.79 -10.10
CA LEU A 272 -16.22 -24.07 -10.64
C LEU A 272 -17.38 -25.03 -10.88
N PHE A 273 -18.29 -25.21 -9.92
CA PHE A 273 -19.47 -26.04 -10.10
C PHE A 273 -20.38 -25.55 -11.23
N THR A 274 -20.54 -24.22 -11.36
CA THR A 274 -21.34 -23.64 -12.45
C THR A 274 -20.70 -23.93 -13.80
N VAL A 275 -19.38 -23.75 -13.94
CA VAL A 275 -18.65 -24.09 -15.16
C VAL A 275 -18.73 -25.59 -15.44
N LEU A 276 -18.43 -26.44 -14.47
CA LEU A 276 -18.49 -27.90 -14.63
C LEU A 276 -19.88 -28.37 -15.08
N PHE A 277 -20.94 -27.85 -14.47
CA PHE A 277 -22.32 -28.13 -14.88
C PHE A 277 -22.57 -27.72 -16.33
N TRP A 278 -22.05 -26.57 -16.76
CA TRP A 278 -22.18 -26.09 -18.13
C TRP A 278 -21.46 -27.01 -19.14
N PHE A 279 -20.28 -27.51 -18.78
CA PHE A 279 -19.51 -28.47 -19.58
C PHE A 279 -20.10 -29.88 -19.63
N GLN A 280 -21.10 -30.20 -18.79
CA GLN A 280 -21.91 -31.42 -18.96
C GLN A 280 -22.82 -31.34 -20.19
N GLY A 281 -23.22 -30.12 -20.61
CA GLY A 281 -23.98 -29.89 -21.83
C GLY A 281 -23.18 -30.16 -23.11
N SER A 282 -23.84 -30.10 -24.27
CA SER A 282 -23.15 -30.12 -25.56
C SER A 282 -22.60 -28.74 -25.92
N VAL A 283 -21.32 -28.65 -26.25
CA VAL A 283 -20.71 -27.42 -26.77
C VAL A 283 -20.46 -27.62 -28.26
N GLN A 284 -21.17 -26.87 -29.11
CA GLN A 284 -21.07 -26.97 -30.58
C GLN A 284 -21.19 -28.42 -31.10
N GLY A 285 -22.11 -29.21 -30.52
CA GLY A 285 -22.34 -30.61 -30.90
C GLY A 285 -21.43 -31.64 -30.21
N GLU A 286 -20.31 -31.22 -29.59
CA GLU A 286 -19.43 -32.10 -28.83
C GLU A 286 -20.04 -32.40 -27.45
N LYS A 287 -20.19 -33.70 -27.11
CA LYS A 287 -20.83 -34.16 -25.87
C LYS A 287 -19.87 -34.91 -24.94
N LYS A 288 -18.82 -35.57 -25.47
CA LYS A 288 -18.03 -36.56 -24.74
C LYS A 288 -16.69 -36.02 -24.24
N SER A 289 -15.92 -35.30 -25.07
CA SER A 289 -14.56 -34.91 -24.72
C SER A 289 -14.49 -33.51 -24.07
N MET A 290 -14.12 -33.44 -22.79
CA MET A 290 -13.96 -32.17 -22.07
C MET A 290 -12.84 -31.31 -22.68
N HIS A 291 -11.71 -31.91 -23.04
CA HIS A 291 -10.61 -31.21 -23.71
C HIS A 291 -11.04 -30.61 -25.05
N ARG A 292 -11.84 -31.35 -25.85
CA ARG A 292 -12.34 -30.83 -27.12
C ARG A 292 -13.31 -29.67 -26.92
N LYS A 293 -14.20 -29.75 -25.92
CA LYS A 293 -15.10 -28.64 -25.55
C LYS A 293 -14.30 -27.38 -25.17
N ILE A 294 -13.25 -27.53 -24.36
CA ILE A 294 -12.38 -26.39 -23.96
C ILE A 294 -11.69 -25.80 -25.20
N GLY A 295 -11.14 -26.64 -26.09
CA GLY A 295 -10.51 -26.20 -27.33
C GLY A 295 -11.47 -25.41 -28.23
N LEU A 296 -12.68 -25.91 -28.45
CA LEU A 296 -13.70 -25.24 -29.25
C LEU A 296 -14.11 -23.88 -28.68
N VAL A 297 -14.27 -23.78 -27.35
CA VAL A 297 -14.55 -22.52 -26.67
C VAL A 297 -13.40 -21.54 -26.86
N SER A 298 -12.16 -22.00 -26.65
CA SER A 298 -10.96 -21.17 -26.79
C SER A 298 -10.76 -20.66 -28.22
N GLU A 299 -10.88 -21.54 -29.22
CA GLU A 299 -10.82 -21.18 -30.65
C GLU A 299 -11.90 -20.16 -31.01
N SER A 300 -13.12 -20.32 -30.46
CA SER A 300 -14.21 -19.38 -30.69
C SER A 300 -13.94 -18.02 -30.05
N ILE A 301 -13.42 -17.97 -28.83
CA ILE A 301 -13.06 -16.71 -28.16
C ILE A 301 -11.95 -16.01 -28.94
N TRP A 302 -10.86 -16.72 -29.28
CA TRP A 302 -9.70 -16.12 -29.94
C TRP A 302 -10.03 -15.64 -31.36
N GLY A 303 -10.74 -16.46 -32.14
CA GLY A 303 -11.15 -16.09 -33.50
C GLY A 303 -12.08 -14.88 -33.53
N THR A 304 -12.79 -14.63 -32.43
CA THR A 304 -13.69 -13.49 -32.29
C THR A 304 -12.98 -12.21 -31.80
N PHE A 305 -11.97 -12.32 -30.93
CA PHE A 305 -11.18 -11.16 -30.51
C PHE A 305 -10.37 -10.54 -31.66
N PHE A 306 -9.91 -11.34 -32.62
CA PHE A 306 -9.10 -10.89 -33.76
C PHE A 306 -9.91 -10.69 -35.06
N SER A 307 -11.25 -10.72 -35.01
CA SER A 307 -12.11 -10.43 -36.17
C SER A 307 -12.75 -9.04 -36.10
N ARG A 308 -13.40 -8.63 -37.20
CA ARG A 308 -14.24 -7.41 -37.24
C ARG A 308 -15.45 -7.50 -36.30
N ASP A 309 -15.80 -8.69 -35.82
CA ASP A 309 -16.86 -8.92 -34.84
C ASP A 309 -16.53 -8.38 -33.45
N PHE A 310 -15.25 -8.11 -33.17
CA PHE A 310 -14.81 -7.51 -31.92
C PHE A 310 -15.63 -6.26 -31.56
N PHE A 311 -15.84 -5.35 -32.53
CA PHE A 311 -16.64 -4.14 -32.30
C PHE A 311 -18.12 -4.43 -32.04
N THR A 312 -18.68 -5.47 -32.67
CA THR A 312 -20.06 -5.90 -32.43
C THR A 312 -20.22 -6.47 -31.02
N ILE A 313 -19.23 -7.21 -30.53
CA ILE A 313 -19.23 -7.75 -29.18
C ILE A 313 -18.97 -6.67 -28.15
N LEU A 314 -18.04 -5.75 -28.40
CA LEU A 314 -17.84 -4.59 -27.55
C LEU A 314 -19.14 -3.79 -27.42
N LYS A 315 -19.84 -3.55 -28.54
CA LYS A 315 -21.17 -2.93 -28.55
C LYS A 315 -22.20 -3.75 -27.76
N THR A 316 -22.16 -5.08 -27.84
CA THR A 316 -23.06 -5.96 -27.10
C THR A 316 -22.77 -5.92 -25.60
N ILE A 317 -21.51 -5.96 -25.19
CA ILE A 317 -21.11 -5.83 -23.78
C ILE A 317 -21.55 -4.46 -23.25
N LEU A 318 -21.24 -3.38 -23.96
CA LEU A 318 -21.57 -2.03 -23.50
C LEU A 318 -23.08 -1.79 -23.46
N LEU A 319 -23.82 -2.14 -24.50
CA LEU A 319 -25.25 -1.88 -24.57
C LEU A 319 -26.09 -2.92 -23.81
N ASP A 320 -25.82 -4.21 -23.96
CA ASP A 320 -26.66 -5.28 -23.41
C ASP A 320 -26.24 -5.72 -22.01
N VAL A 321 -24.94 -5.64 -21.65
CA VAL A 321 -24.45 -6.03 -20.31
C VAL A 321 -24.36 -4.83 -19.37
N ILE A 322 -23.65 -3.76 -19.77
CA ILE A 322 -23.45 -2.58 -18.92
C ILE A 322 -24.71 -1.71 -18.87
N LEU A 323 -25.20 -1.24 -20.02
CA LEU A 323 -26.40 -0.39 -20.09
C LEU A 323 -27.72 -1.19 -20.06
N GLN A 324 -27.65 -2.52 -20.07
CA GLN A 324 -28.80 -3.41 -19.91
C GLN A 324 -29.95 -3.14 -20.89
N ARG A 325 -29.61 -2.82 -22.16
CA ARG A 325 -30.56 -2.44 -23.22
C ARG A 325 -31.72 -3.42 -23.41
N ARG A 326 -31.48 -4.72 -23.27
CA ARG A 326 -32.55 -5.73 -23.38
C ARG A 326 -33.60 -5.56 -22.29
N LEU A 327 -33.16 -5.31 -21.06
CA LEU A 327 -34.05 -5.03 -19.94
C LEU A 327 -34.81 -3.71 -20.15
N LEU A 328 -34.16 -2.70 -20.74
CA LEU A 328 -34.81 -1.44 -21.13
C LEU A 328 -35.92 -1.66 -22.17
N GLN A 329 -35.67 -2.51 -23.16
CA GLN A 329 -36.65 -2.87 -24.19
C GLN A 329 -37.84 -3.67 -23.62
N GLU A 330 -37.61 -4.51 -22.60
CA GLU A 330 -38.70 -5.24 -21.94
C GLU A 330 -39.52 -4.37 -20.99
N SER A 331 -38.87 -3.54 -20.16
CA SER A 331 -39.55 -2.66 -19.22
C SER A 331 -38.63 -1.57 -18.69
N VAL A 332 -38.95 -0.32 -19.02
CA VAL A 332 -38.26 0.87 -18.49
C VAL A 332 -38.23 0.88 -16.96
N LYS A 333 -39.34 0.49 -16.30
CA LYS A 333 -39.42 0.43 -14.83
C LYS A 333 -38.44 -0.59 -14.24
N ARG A 334 -38.38 -1.81 -14.79
CA ARG A 334 -37.45 -2.85 -14.29
C ARG A 334 -36.00 -2.45 -14.54
N TRP A 335 -35.74 -1.91 -15.73
CA TRP A 335 -34.43 -1.37 -16.09
C TRP A 335 -33.99 -0.29 -15.13
N PHE A 336 -34.85 0.68 -14.82
CA PHE A 336 -34.53 1.77 -13.90
C PHE A 336 -34.17 1.26 -12.50
N ILE A 337 -35.01 0.40 -11.90
CA ILE A 337 -34.77 -0.15 -10.56
C ILE A 337 -33.49 -0.98 -10.53
N HIS A 338 -33.26 -1.83 -11.53
CA HIS A 338 -32.06 -2.66 -11.59
C HIS A 338 -30.80 -1.81 -11.83
N SER A 339 -30.87 -0.80 -12.71
CA SER A 339 -29.76 0.11 -13.00
C SER A 339 -29.31 0.89 -11.76
N LEU A 340 -30.26 1.32 -10.91
CA LEU A 340 -29.96 1.97 -9.63
C LEU A 340 -29.13 1.10 -8.67
N ILE A 341 -29.19 -0.23 -8.82
CA ILE A 341 -28.40 -1.16 -7.99
C ILE A 341 -27.11 -1.54 -8.73
N PHE A 342 -27.22 -2.00 -9.97
CA PHE A 342 -26.11 -2.59 -10.71
C PHE A 342 -25.05 -1.56 -11.14
N LEU A 343 -25.46 -0.42 -11.70
CA LEU A 343 -24.49 0.57 -12.21
C LEU A 343 -23.62 1.16 -11.10
N PRO A 344 -24.15 1.55 -9.92
CA PRO A 344 -23.29 2.02 -8.84
C PRO A 344 -22.36 0.93 -8.27
N ILE A 345 -22.81 -0.33 -8.18
CA ILE A 345 -21.94 -1.44 -7.76
C ILE A 345 -20.80 -1.63 -8.77
N LEU A 346 -21.12 -1.66 -10.07
CA LEU A 346 -20.13 -1.77 -11.14
C LEU A 346 -19.16 -0.59 -11.13
N PHE A 347 -19.67 0.63 -10.90
CA PHE A 347 -18.86 1.83 -10.81
C PHE A 347 -17.91 1.77 -9.61
N ARG A 348 -18.40 1.37 -8.43
CA ARG A 348 -17.58 1.22 -7.21
C ARG A 348 -16.48 0.17 -7.39
N PHE A 349 -16.82 -0.98 -7.98
CA PHE A 349 -15.84 -1.99 -8.34
C PHE A 349 -14.78 -1.48 -9.32
N SER A 350 -15.20 -0.76 -10.37
CA SER A 350 -14.27 -0.19 -11.36
C SER A 350 -13.36 0.87 -10.74
N MET A 351 -13.91 1.76 -9.91
CA MET A 351 -13.16 2.79 -9.19
C MET A 351 -12.16 2.16 -8.21
N SER A 352 -12.54 1.07 -7.54
CA SER A 352 -11.64 0.30 -6.67
C SER A 352 -10.45 -0.30 -7.42
N ILE A 353 -10.69 -0.98 -8.55
CA ILE A 353 -9.61 -1.50 -9.41
C ILE A 353 -8.72 -0.37 -9.93
N PHE A 354 -9.33 0.72 -10.39
CA PHE A 354 -8.59 1.88 -10.88
C PHE A 354 -7.70 2.48 -9.79
N THR A 355 -8.23 2.66 -8.58
CA THR A 355 -7.49 3.14 -7.41
C THR A 355 -6.32 2.23 -7.08
N PHE A 356 -6.51 0.90 -7.13
CA PHE A 356 -5.44 -0.06 -6.93
C PHE A 356 -4.28 0.17 -7.90
N PHE A 357 -4.54 0.25 -9.21
CA PHE A 357 -3.48 0.47 -10.20
C PHE A 357 -2.82 1.85 -10.08
N VAL A 358 -3.61 2.92 -9.92
CA VAL A 358 -3.09 4.28 -9.77
C VAL A 358 -2.18 4.40 -8.55
N SER A 359 -2.59 3.84 -7.41
CA SER A 359 -1.78 3.83 -6.18
C SER A 359 -0.46 3.08 -6.29
N ARG A 360 -0.34 2.14 -7.25
CA ARG A 360 0.85 1.31 -7.44
C ARG A 360 1.80 1.87 -8.49
N ILE A 361 1.26 2.49 -9.54
CA ILE A 361 2.05 3.10 -10.62
C ILE A 361 2.59 4.46 -10.20
N GLY A 362 1.79 5.26 -9.50
CA GLY A 362 2.15 6.61 -9.07
C GLY A 362 1.67 6.90 -7.65
N PRO A 363 2.30 6.31 -6.62
CA PRO A 363 1.88 6.47 -5.22
C PRO A 363 1.91 7.93 -4.75
N GLU A 364 2.77 8.78 -5.33
CA GLU A 364 2.87 10.21 -5.01
C GLU A 364 1.91 11.08 -5.82
N SER A 365 1.22 10.51 -6.81
CA SER A 365 0.35 11.31 -7.66
C SER A 365 -0.82 11.89 -6.86
N SER A 366 -1.18 13.14 -7.16
CA SER A 366 -2.35 13.79 -6.56
C SER A 366 -3.62 12.95 -6.74
N LEU A 367 -3.74 12.28 -7.89
CA LEU A 367 -4.84 11.37 -8.18
C LEU A 367 -4.87 10.16 -7.24
N ALA A 368 -3.72 9.53 -6.95
CA ALA A 368 -3.64 8.43 -6.00
C ALA A 368 -4.10 8.86 -4.61
N VAL A 369 -3.62 10.01 -4.13
CA VAL A 369 -4.01 10.55 -2.82
C VAL A 369 -5.51 10.83 -2.76
N ILE A 370 -6.09 11.47 -3.79
CA ILE A 370 -7.53 11.75 -3.85
C ILE A 370 -8.36 10.46 -3.78
N LEU A 371 -7.96 9.42 -4.54
CA LEU A 371 -8.73 8.17 -4.62
C LEU A 371 -8.63 7.31 -3.35
N ILE A 372 -7.48 7.33 -2.67
CA ILE A 372 -7.25 6.58 -1.42
C ILE A 372 -7.82 7.32 -0.21
N ASP A 373 -7.81 8.66 -0.22
CA ASP A 373 -8.36 9.46 0.84
C ASP A 373 -9.90 9.43 0.83
N LYS A 374 -10.46 8.76 1.84
CA LYS A 374 -11.90 8.67 2.04
C LYS A 374 -12.56 10.01 2.35
N ASN A 375 -11.79 11.00 2.81
CA ASN A 375 -12.27 12.34 3.09
C ASN A 375 -12.09 13.30 1.92
N SER A 376 -11.46 12.87 0.81
CA SER A 376 -11.36 13.73 -0.36
C SER A 376 -12.77 14.01 -0.89
N GLY A 377 -13.00 15.24 -1.34
CA GLY A 377 -14.33 15.65 -1.76
C GLY A 377 -14.90 14.78 -2.89
N PHE A 378 -14.05 14.33 -3.82
CA PHE A 378 -14.45 13.41 -4.88
C PHE A 378 -14.82 12.03 -4.33
N THR A 379 -13.95 11.39 -3.54
CA THR A 379 -14.16 10.02 -3.06
C THR A 379 -15.33 9.95 -2.08
N ALA A 380 -15.45 10.90 -1.16
CA ALA A 380 -16.57 11.01 -0.23
C ALA A 380 -17.91 11.14 -0.96
N PHE A 381 -18.01 12.11 -1.89
CA PHE A 381 -19.23 12.33 -2.68
C PHE A 381 -19.63 11.11 -3.51
N VAL A 382 -18.67 10.51 -4.21
CA VAL A 382 -18.91 9.33 -5.06
C VAL A 382 -19.38 8.13 -4.23
N ASN A 383 -18.79 7.92 -3.05
CA ASN A 383 -19.18 6.82 -2.17
C ASN A 383 -20.64 6.99 -1.71
N ASP A 384 -21.01 8.19 -1.25
CA ASP A 384 -22.36 8.48 -0.79
C ASP A 384 -23.39 8.43 -1.93
N LEU A 385 -23.04 8.97 -3.11
CA LEU A 385 -23.89 8.90 -4.29
C LEU A 385 -24.15 7.45 -4.71
N CYS A 386 -23.12 6.63 -4.77
CA CYS A 386 -23.29 5.22 -5.12
C CYS A 386 -24.14 4.49 -4.06
N GLY A 387 -23.86 4.72 -2.77
CA GLY A 387 -24.61 4.11 -1.68
C GLY A 387 -26.09 4.47 -1.71
N ILE A 388 -26.44 5.75 -1.94
CA ILE A 388 -27.84 6.19 -1.92
C ILE A 388 -28.61 5.70 -3.15
N LEU A 389 -27.97 5.64 -4.31
CA LEU A 389 -28.58 5.06 -5.52
C LEU A 389 -28.90 3.57 -5.31
N ILE A 390 -27.96 2.80 -4.73
CA ILE A 390 -28.19 1.39 -4.41
C ILE A 390 -29.34 1.28 -3.41
N LEU A 391 -29.32 2.05 -2.32
CA LEU A 391 -30.35 2.00 -1.30
C LEU A 391 -31.74 2.33 -1.87
N LEU A 392 -31.84 3.35 -2.72
CA LEU A 392 -33.07 3.70 -3.43
C LEU A 392 -33.54 2.55 -4.34
N GLY A 393 -32.63 1.95 -5.12
CA GLY A 393 -32.94 0.80 -5.94
C GLY A 393 -33.45 -0.40 -5.13
N ILE A 394 -32.82 -0.67 -3.97
CA ILE A 394 -33.23 -1.72 -3.04
C ILE A 394 -34.62 -1.44 -2.46
N VAL A 395 -34.91 -0.21 -2.02
CA VAL A 395 -36.23 0.20 -1.51
C VAL A 395 -37.29 0.04 -2.59
N LEU A 396 -37.05 0.53 -3.81
CA LEU A 396 -38.00 0.40 -4.93
C LEU A 396 -38.25 -1.07 -5.31
N ALA A 397 -37.19 -1.89 -5.33
CA ALA A 397 -37.31 -3.33 -5.56
C ALA A 397 -38.10 -4.03 -4.44
N ALA A 398 -37.88 -3.66 -3.18
CA ALA A 398 -38.62 -4.17 -2.04
C ALA A 398 -40.11 -3.79 -2.10
N LEU A 399 -40.41 -2.51 -2.37
CA LEU A 399 -41.80 -2.02 -2.52
C LEU A 399 -42.52 -2.74 -3.65
N GLN A 400 -41.85 -2.96 -4.79
CA GLN A 400 -42.43 -3.69 -5.91
C GLN A 400 -42.73 -5.15 -5.56
N ARG A 401 -41.89 -5.80 -4.76
CA ARG A 401 -42.04 -7.21 -4.37
C ARG A 401 -43.07 -7.40 -3.25
N LEU A 402 -43.03 -6.58 -2.22
CA LEU A 402 -43.81 -6.78 -0.99
C LEU A 402 -45.19 -6.14 -1.06
N ILE A 403 -45.33 -5.00 -1.75
CA ILE A 403 -46.57 -4.22 -1.79
C ILE A 403 -47.31 -4.40 -3.12
N ILE A 404 -46.65 -4.10 -4.24
CA ILE A 404 -47.32 -4.04 -5.56
C ILE A 404 -47.66 -5.44 -6.12
N LYS A 405 -46.88 -6.47 -5.75
CA LYS A 405 -47.07 -7.90 -6.13
C LYS A 405 -47.50 -8.10 -7.60
N PRO A 406 -46.61 -7.88 -8.58
CA PRO A 406 -46.95 -8.05 -10.00
C PRO A 406 -47.35 -9.50 -10.30
N PRO A 407 -48.34 -9.74 -11.19
CA PRO A 407 -48.96 -11.06 -11.42
C PRO A 407 -48.01 -12.15 -11.96
N HIS A 408 -46.77 -11.80 -12.33
CA HIS A 408 -45.75 -12.73 -12.86
C HIS A 408 -44.56 -12.95 -11.90
N VAL A 409 -44.64 -12.50 -10.64
CA VAL A 409 -43.54 -12.64 -9.67
C VAL A 409 -43.95 -13.66 -8.60
N VAL A 410 -43.64 -14.94 -8.85
CA VAL A 410 -43.62 -15.93 -7.77
C VAL A 410 -42.43 -15.56 -6.88
N SER A 411 -42.70 -15.03 -5.68
CA SER A 411 -41.66 -14.65 -4.74
C SER A 411 -41.00 -15.91 -4.17
N GLU A 412 -39.96 -16.40 -4.82
CA GLU A 412 -39.11 -17.44 -4.24
C GLU A 412 -38.33 -16.84 -3.06
N ALA A 413 -38.29 -17.53 -1.92
CA ALA A 413 -37.59 -17.07 -0.71
C ALA A 413 -36.09 -16.74 -0.97
N LYS A 414 -35.48 -17.36 -1.99
CA LYS A 414 -34.10 -17.11 -2.44
C LYS A 414 -33.89 -15.70 -3.03
N ASP A 415 -34.95 -15.01 -3.43
CA ASP A 415 -34.88 -13.66 -3.99
C ASP A 415 -34.62 -12.58 -2.95
N ASN A 416 -35.14 -12.80 -1.74
CA ASN A 416 -35.09 -11.81 -0.68
C ASN A 416 -33.70 -11.74 -0.05
N VAL A 417 -32.92 -12.83 -0.11
CA VAL A 417 -31.59 -12.91 0.48
C VAL A 417 -30.62 -11.93 -0.19
N ALA A 418 -30.58 -11.86 -1.52
CA ALA A 418 -29.71 -10.92 -2.23
C ALA A 418 -30.05 -9.47 -1.89
N LEU A 419 -31.35 -9.15 -1.91
CA LEU A 419 -31.85 -7.82 -1.60
C LEU A 419 -31.51 -7.41 -0.16
N LEU A 420 -31.68 -8.33 0.79
CA LEU A 420 -31.34 -8.14 2.20
C LEU A 420 -29.83 -7.94 2.39
N LEU A 421 -28.99 -8.79 1.79
CA LEU A 421 -27.54 -8.70 1.90
C LEU A 421 -27.01 -7.37 1.36
N ILE A 422 -27.45 -6.95 0.16
CA ILE A 422 -27.03 -5.68 -0.44
C ILE A 422 -27.55 -4.50 0.39
N GLY A 423 -28.82 -4.52 0.81
CA GLY A 423 -29.40 -3.48 1.64
C GLY A 423 -28.67 -3.32 2.98
N LEU A 424 -28.43 -4.42 3.68
CA LEU A 424 -27.71 -4.42 4.95
C LEU A 424 -26.25 -3.98 4.78
N LEU A 425 -25.58 -4.41 3.70
CA LEU A 425 -24.21 -4.00 3.39
C LEU A 425 -24.10 -2.47 3.25
N VAL A 426 -25.01 -1.85 2.50
CA VAL A 426 -25.04 -0.40 2.29
C VAL A 426 -25.40 0.35 3.56
N LEU A 427 -26.41 -0.10 4.31
CA LEU A 427 -26.81 0.51 5.58
C LEU A 427 -25.67 0.48 6.61
N LEU A 428 -25.00 -0.66 6.77
CA LEU A 428 -23.83 -0.79 7.65
C LEU A 428 -22.67 0.06 7.15
N GLY A 429 -22.50 0.21 5.83
CA GLY A 429 -21.50 1.08 5.22
C GLY A 429 -21.69 2.55 5.62
N PHE A 430 -22.90 3.08 5.44
CA PHE A 430 -23.24 4.45 5.85
C PHE A 430 -23.11 4.67 7.36
N LEU A 431 -23.53 3.69 8.16
CA LEU A 431 -23.39 3.78 9.61
C LEU A 431 -21.91 3.78 10.05
N ALA A 432 -21.11 2.87 9.48
CA ALA A 432 -19.67 2.83 9.74
C ALA A 432 -18.99 4.14 9.30
N GLU A 433 -19.36 4.70 8.16
CA GLU A 433 -18.85 5.98 7.69
C GLU A 433 -19.22 7.15 8.62
N GLY A 434 -20.49 7.26 9.02
CA GLY A 434 -20.93 8.30 9.94
C GLY A 434 -20.23 8.21 11.30
N VAL A 435 -20.05 7.00 11.83
CA VAL A 435 -19.27 6.77 13.06
C VAL A 435 -17.80 7.15 12.87
N ARG A 436 -17.19 6.79 11.73
CA ARG A 436 -15.80 7.18 11.41
C ARG A 436 -15.64 8.70 11.35
N ILE A 437 -16.54 9.40 10.67
CA ILE A 437 -16.54 10.87 10.55
C ILE A 437 -16.62 11.50 11.95
N LEU A 438 -17.53 11.00 12.79
CA LEU A 438 -17.70 11.47 14.17
C LEU A 438 -16.45 11.23 15.03
N MET A 439 -15.98 9.97 15.11
CA MET A 439 -14.89 9.62 16.01
C MET A 439 -13.57 10.26 15.59
N THR A 440 -13.31 10.38 14.28
CA THR A 440 -12.09 11.02 13.76
C THR A 440 -12.20 12.55 13.69
N GLN A 441 -13.29 13.14 14.18
CA GLN A 441 -13.47 14.60 14.28
C GLN A 441 -13.27 15.33 12.94
N VAL A 442 -13.81 14.78 11.84
CA VAL A 442 -13.69 15.41 10.52
C VAL A 442 -14.38 16.78 10.54
N PRO A 443 -13.70 17.85 10.11
CA PRO A 443 -14.26 19.19 10.16
C PRO A 443 -15.41 19.35 9.15
N PRO A 444 -16.40 20.23 9.41
CA PRO A 444 -17.59 20.39 8.56
C PRO A 444 -17.26 20.61 7.08
N GLU A 445 -16.29 21.48 6.77
CA GLU A 445 -15.86 21.83 5.42
C GLU A 445 -15.37 20.64 4.58
N VAL A 446 -14.89 19.59 5.22
CA VAL A 446 -14.51 18.32 4.58
C VAL A 446 -15.66 17.33 4.64
N GLY A 447 -16.34 17.24 5.78
CA GLY A 447 -17.43 16.31 6.03
C GLY A 447 -18.62 16.48 5.07
N ILE A 448 -18.92 17.71 4.63
CA ILE A 448 -20.06 18.00 3.74
C ILE A 448 -20.06 17.19 2.43
N TYR A 449 -18.89 16.75 1.94
CA TYR A 449 -18.82 15.93 0.73
C TYR A 449 -19.39 14.51 0.93
N SER A 450 -19.32 13.97 2.15
CA SER A 450 -20.13 12.80 2.56
C SER A 450 -21.52 13.29 2.98
N PHE A 451 -22.33 13.69 2.00
CA PHE A 451 -23.65 14.30 2.23
C PHE A 451 -24.69 13.41 2.92
N ILE A 452 -24.46 12.10 3.04
CA ILE A 452 -25.22 11.15 3.87
C ILE A 452 -24.43 10.81 5.15
N GLY A 453 -23.14 10.47 5.01
CA GLY A 453 -22.30 10.09 6.15
C GLY A 453 -22.17 11.19 7.20
N TYR A 454 -22.05 12.45 6.78
CA TYR A 454 -21.92 13.58 7.68
C TYR A 454 -23.19 13.87 8.48
N PRO A 455 -24.40 13.97 7.89
CA PRO A 455 -25.64 14.04 8.68
C PRO A 455 -25.80 12.89 9.68
N ILE A 456 -25.44 11.66 9.30
CA ILE A 456 -25.44 10.52 10.25
C ILE A 456 -24.48 10.81 11.41
N SER A 457 -23.25 11.26 11.13
CA SER A 457 -22.29 11.63 12.18
C SER A 457 -22.83 12.68 13.16
N ARG A 458 -23.58 13.67 12.65
CA ARG A 458 -24.23 14.72 13.46
C ARG A 458 -25.39 14.20 14.28
N LEU A 459 -26.14 13.23 13.77
CA LEU A 459 -27.21 12.58 14.52
C LEU A 459 -26.64 11.72 15.65
N LEU A 460 -25.55 10.99 15.39
CA LEU A 460 -24.89 10.14 16.37
C LEU A 460 -24.18 10.94 17.48
N SER A 461 -23.78 12.19 17.22
CA SER A 461 -23.12 13.03 18.21
C SER A 461 -24.02 13.45 19.37
N PHE A 462 -25.35 13.35 19.23
CA PHE A 462 -26.30 13.58 20.32
C PHE A 462 -26.34 12.42 21.34
N THR A 463 -25.68 11.30 21.05
CA THR A 463 -25.63 10.15 21.95
C THR A 463 -24.38 10.22 22.83
N HIS A 464 -24.48 9.73 24.07
CA HIS A 464 -23.34 9.60 24.99
C HIS A 464 -22.55 8.28 24.79
N ILE A 465 -22.62 7.69 23.59
CA ILE A 465 -22.00 6.40 23.29
C ILE A 465 -20.52 6.61 22.96
N GLN A 466 -19.65 5.73 23.47
CA GLN A 466 -18.25 5.67 23.07
C GLN A 466 -18.11 5.00 21.70
N TRP A 467 -18.28 5.79 20.65
CA TRP A 467 -18.27 5.33 19.27
C TRP A 467 -16.95 4.66 18.84
N THR A 468 -15.82 5.05 19.42
CA THR A 468 -14.50 4.41 19.23
C THR A 468 -14.47 2.95 19.69
N ALA A 469 -15.32 2.57 20.66
CA ALA A 469 -15.50 1.20 21.12
C ALA A 469 -16.44 0.38 20.23
N ILE A 470 -17.45 1.04 19.64
CA ILE A 470 -18.49 0.40 18.82
C ILE A 470 -18.03 0.20 17.38
N TYR A 471 -17.20 1.10 16.86
CA TYR A 471 -16.74 1.07 15.47
C TYR A 471 -16.13 -0.27 15.03
N PRO A 472 -15.30 -0.97 15.83
CA PRO A 472 -14.80 -2.30 15.45
C PRO A 472 -15.90 -3.33 15.14
N TYR A 473 -16.99 -3.32 15.92
CA TYR A 473 -18.12 -4.23 15.71
C TYR A 473 -18.89 -3.87 14.44
N LEU A 474 -19.10 -2.58 14.18
CA LEU A 474 -19.72 -2.12 12.94
C LEU A 474 -18.87 -2.48 11.71
N TRP A 475 -17.55 -2.34 11.82
CA TRP A 475 -16.61 -2.74 10.78
C TRP A 475 -16.74 -4.24 10.49
N TRP A 476 -16.71 -5.09 11.52
CA TRP A 476 -16.86 -6.54 11.35
C TRP A 476 -18.24 -6.95 10.86
N ALA A 477 -19.30 -6.27 11.29
CA ALA A 477 -20.65 -6.49 10.77
C ALA A 477 -20.71 -6.19 9.26
N HIS A 478 -20.19 -5.04 8.84
CA HIS A 478 -20.12 -4.67 7.42
C HIS A 478 -19.27 -5.67 6.62
N ALA A 479 -18.06 -5.98 7.11
CA ALA A 479 -17.15 -6.90 6.45
C ALA A 479 -17.70 -8.33 6.37
N GLY A 480 -18.38 -8.80 7.42
CA GLY A 480 -19.02 -10.12 7.47
C GLY A 480 -20.19 -10.23 6.49
N VAL A 481 -21.05 -9.21 6.41
CA VAL A 481 -22.12 -9.15 5.41
C VAL A 481 -21.55 -9.08 3.99
N GLY A 482 -20.45 -8.35 3.78
CA GLY A 482 -19.73 -8.32 2.51
C GLY A 482 -19.17 -9.68 2.12
N ALA A 483 -18.53 -10.39 3.05
CA ALA A 483 -18.04 -11.75 2.84
C ALA A 483 -19.19 -12.73 2.51
N ALA A 484 -20.33 -12.62 3.20
CA ALA A 484 -21.52 -13.41 2.91
C ALA A 484 -22.10 -13.10 1.52
N PHE A 485 -22.13 -11.82 1.13
CA PHE A 485 -22.56 -11.41 -0.21
C PHE A 485 -21.67 -12.01 -1.30
N VAL A 486 -20.34 -11.92 -1.15
CA VAL A 486 -19.37 -12.50 -2.10
C VAL A 486 -19.55 -14.02 -2.19
N ALA A 487 -19.66 -14.71 -1.05
CA ALA A 487 -19.89 -16.15 -1.02
C ALA A 487 -21.22 -16.55 -1.69
N TYR A 488 -22.22 -15.67 -1.70
CA TYR A 488 -23.52 -15.90 -2.31
C TYR A 488 -23.56 -15.65 -3.83
N LEU A 489 -22.60 -14.91 -4.40
CA LEU A 489 -22.58 -14.54 -5.83
C LEU A 489 -22.77 -15.72 -6.82
N PRO A 490 -22.10 -16.87 -6.66
CA PRO A 490 -22.26 -17.99 -7.60
C PRO A 490 -23.51 -18.83 -7.31
N PHE A 491 -24.37 -18.39 -6.39
CA PHE A 491 -25.57 -19.10 -5.98
C PHE A 491 -26.85 -18.29 -6.18
N GLY A 492 -27.98 -18.98 -6.05
CA GLY A 492 -29.31 -18.38 -6.16
C GLY A 492 -29.51 -17.61 -7.47
N LYS A 493 -30.14 -16.45 -7.37
CA LYS A 493 -30.39 -15.59 -8.52
C LYS A 493 -29.18 -14.78 -8.95
N MET A 494 -28.15 -14.59 -8.14
CA MET A 494 -26.96 -13.80 -8.50
C MET A 494 -26.10 -14.43 -9.60
N ARG A 495 -26.26 -15.74 -9.85
CA ARG A 495 -25.60 -16.48 -10.95
C ARG A 495 -25.73 -15.83 -12.33
N HIS A 496 -26.81 -15.07 -12.58
CA HIS A 496 -26.99 -14.38 -13.85
C HIS A 496 -25.84 -13.42 -14.18
N MET A 497 -25.15 -12.89 -13.17
CA MET A 497 -23.97 -12.04 -13.33
C MET A 497 -22.86 -12.74 -14.11
N PHE A 498 -22.73 -14.07 -13.97
CA PHE A 498 -21.75 -14.88 -14.71
C PHE A 498 -22.35 -15.50 -15.98
N ASN A 499 -23.58 -16.01 -15.88
CA ASN A 499 -24.19 -16.78 -16.97
C ASN A 499 -24.59 -15.91 -18.17
N THR A 500 -25.06 -14.68 -17.96
CA THR A 500 -25.56 -13.82 -19.04
C THR A 500 -24.43 -13.40 -20.00
N PRO A 501 -23.28 -12.86 -19.54
CA PRO A 501 -22.15 -12.55 -20.41
C PRO A 501 -21.62 -13.78 -21.15
N LEU A 502 -21.49 -14.90 -20.44
CA LEU A 502 -20.98 -16.14 -21.02
C LEU A 502 -21.88 -16.68 -22.14
N THR A 503 -23.19 -16.69 -21.91
CA THR A 503 -24.19 -17.12 -22.91
C THR A 503 -24.20 -16.20 -24.11
N LEU A 504 -24.07 -14.89 -23.92
CA LEU A 504 -23.99 -13.90 -25.00
C LEU A 504 -22.78 -14.12 -25.89
N LEU A 505 -21.61 -14.36 -25.29
CA LEU A 505 -20.36 -14.61 -26.01
C LEU A 505 -20.44 -15.91 -26.83
N LEU A 506 -21.09 -16.95 -26.30
CA LEU A 506 -21.09 -18.28 -26.92
C LEU A 506 -22.20 -18.45 -27.96
N ASN A 507 -23.32 -17.77 -27.80
CA ASN A 507 -24.40 -17.76 -28.79
C ASN A 507 -24.17 -16.73 -29.93
N TYR A 508 -23.10 -15.93 -29.90
CA TYR A 508 -22.80 -14.96 -30.96
C TYR A 508 -22.58 -15.63 -32.33
N LYS A 509 -22.05 -16.87 -32.37
CA LYS A 509 -21.86 -17.66 -33.61
C LYS A 509 -23.06 -18.51 -34.04
N MET A 510 -24.18 -18.46 -33.31
CA MET A 510 -25.39 -19.25 -33.61
C MET A 510 -26.39 -18.47 -34.49
N LYS A 511 -26.01 -17.31 -35.03
CA LYS A 511 -26.81 -16.50 -35.94
C LYS A 511 -26.09 -16.24 -37.25
#